data_AF-A0A954JAT4-F1
#
_entry.id   AF-A0A954JAT4-F1
#
_cell.length_a   1.000
_cell.length_b   1.000
_cell.length_c   1.000
_cell.angle_alpha   90.00
_cell.angle_beta   90.00
_cell.angle_gamma   90.00
#
_symmetry.space_group_name_H-M   'P 1'
#
loop_
_entity.id
_entity.type
_entity.pdbx_description
1 polymer ?
#
loop_
_entity_poly.entity_id
_entity_poly.type
_entity_poly.pdbx_seq_one_letter_code
_entity_poly.pdbx_strand_id
1 'polypeptide(L)'
;MLRSLIYLTFCLCLLAGHFTSPAFGENYIPGEQVHRDYDSYARAFLATHCADCHGETDPEGNLSLHDLGPIDEVNASIWRSVWAQVTLQEMPPRDAEQPEIVERLRFSDWIVQQLENAMRDKGGFYDHLDPNKGNYVNHDLLFGPLPDEIQLQPTSSPSRIWRITPQEHITRLNELINTEPEYDPKKPGLRTHGDEVPTNHGGELKLYFGTDRIIQWQGGTVAYATAVKSVPSILSSPRSHGLESYAHFSTVNSAEATQIMSIANDLIRYMAYGPLSIANPEQITDDPKSYKMVGDIRGLPTSLVYSTKVVRPLTPVYELMKEEGVTEERLRAAVDYLFESLTFRPPGREESDQYLSIVKSSIEKLGKEDGAVLGLSAIFLDRD
;
A
#
# COMPACT_ATOMS: atom_id res chain seq x y z
N MET A 1 7.35 77.15 62.56
CA MET A 1 8.80 77.13 62.28
C MET A 1 9.03 76.09 61.20
N LEU A 2 9.07 76.49 59.92
CA LEU A 2 10.26 76.88 59.15
C LEU A 2 11.08 75.67 58.63
N ARG A 3 10.81 75.32 57.36
CA ARG A 3 11.68 74.92 56.22
C ARG A 3 12.91 73.98 56.39
N SER A 4 13.11 73.22 55.29
CA SER A 4 14.38 72.69 54.71
C SER A 4 14.79 71.26 55.10
N LEU A 5 15.38 70.40 54.26
CA LEU A 5 15.56 70.25 52.79
C LEU A 5 16.34 68.89 52.63
N ILE A 6 16.25 68.24 51.46
CA ILE A 6 17.34 67.51 50.74
C ILE A 6 17.61 65.99 50.94
N TYR A 7 17.34 65.26 49.84
CA TYR A 7 18.06 64.19 49.09
C TYR A 7 18.42 62.79 49.67
N LEU A 8 17.75 61.78 49.06
CA LEU A 8 18.29 60.77 48.12
C LEU A 8 19.52 59.94 48.51
N THR A 9 19.32 58.63 48.69
CA THR A 9 20.08 57.58 47.95
C THR A 9 19.41 56.21 48.12
N PHE A 10 18.85 55.68 47.02
CA PHE A 10 18.37 54.30 46.91
C PHE A 10 19.56 53.47 46.41
N CYS A 11 20.15 52.64 47.27
CA CYS A 11 21.23 51.73 46.89
C CYS A 11 20.63 50.38 46.48
N LEU A 12 20.68 50.11 45.17
CA LEU A 12 20.26 48.86 44.55
C LEU A 12 21.39 47.83 44.69
N CYS A 13 21.28 46.89 45.63
CA CYS A 13 22.16 45.71 45.67
C CYS A 13 21.57 44.61 44.77
N LEU A 14 22.14 44.48 43.57
CA LEU A 14 22.00 43.32 42.70
C LEU A 14 22.79 42.15 43.29
N LEU A 15 22.08 41.12 43.78
CA LEU A 15 22.62 39.79 44.01
C LEU A 15 22.10 38.88 42.88
N ALA A 16 22.92 38.70 41.86
CA ALA A 16 22.71 37.72 40.81
C ALA A 16 23.01 36.32 41.37
N GLY A 17 21.96 35.67 41.88
CA GLY A 17 21.98 34.22 42.08
C GLY A 17 21.70 33.55 40.74
N HIS A 18 22.69 32.88 40.17
CA HIS A 18 22.50 31.97 39.05
C HIS A 18 21.63 30.78 39.50
N PHE A 19 20.33 30.86 39.23
CA PHE A 19 19.49 29.67 39.16
C PHE A 19 19.85 28.94 37.87
N THR A 20 20.76 27.97 37.95
CA THR A 20 20.79 26.88 36.98
C THR A 20 19.54 26.04 37.23
N SER A 21 18.50 26.23 36.42
CA SER A 21 17.43 25.24 36.32
C SER A 21 18.07 23.94 35.84
N PRO A 22 17.88 22.80 36.54
CA PRO A 22 18.14 21.52 35.91
C PRO A 22 17.20 21.43 34.71
N ALA A 23 17.74 21.14 33.53
CA ALA A 23 16.93 20.77 32.39
C ALA A 23 16.21 19.48 32.77
N PHE A 24 14.95 19.60 33.22
CA PHE A 24 14.05 18.46 33.26
C PHE A 24 13.95 17.96 31.82
N GLY A 25 14.42 16.73 31.59
CA GLY A 25 14.46 16.11 30.27
C GLY A 25 13.08 16.21 29.61
N GLU A 26 13.04 16.79 28.42
CA GLU A 26 11.82 16.80 27.61
C GLU A 26 11.38 15.35 27.40
N ASN A 27 10.16 14.99 27.83
CA ASN A 27 9.57 13.70 27.51
C ASN A 27 9.65 13.47 25.99
N TYR A 28 10.05 12.27 25.60
CA TYR A 28 10.05 11.85 24.21
C TYR A 28 8.72 11.19 23.86
N ILE A 29 8.06 11.74 22.86
CA ILE A 29 6.83 11.21 22.30
C ILE A 29 7.13 10.73 20.88
N PRO A 30 7.14 9.41 20.63
CA PRO A 30 7.41 8.86 19.30
C PRO A 30 6.51 9.49 18.23
N GLY A 31 7.11 9.92 17.13
CA GLY A 31 6.40 10.52 16.00
C GLY A 31 6.10 12.03 16.13
N GLU A 32 6.48 12.68 17.23
CA GLU A 32 6.42 14.14 17.31
C GLU A 32 7.55 14.82 16.51
N GLN A 33 7.30 16.06 16.09
CA GLN A 33 8.29 16.86 15.35
C GLN A 33 9.50 17.16 16.25
N VAL A 34 10.69 16.81 15.76
CA VAL A 34 11.96 17.08 16.44
C VAL A 34 12.49 18.43 15.95
N HIS A 35 12.20 19.49 16.71
CA HIS A 35 12.65 20.86 16.40
C HIS A 35 14.12 21.10 16.78
N ARG A 36 15.04 20.42 16.09
CA ARG A 36 16.49 20.55 16.28
C ARG A 36 17.21 20.71 14.95
N ASP A 37 18.26 21.52 14.92
CA ASP A 37 19.07 21.74 13.72
C ASP A 37 20.28 20.81 13.66
N TYR A 38 20.91 20.72 12.50
CA TYR A 38 22.06 19.84 12.30
C TYR A 38 23.27 20.23 13.17
N ASP A 39 23.60 21.52 13.27
CA ASP A 39 24.84 21.98 13.91
C ASP A 39 24.81 21.82 15.43
N SER A 40 23.66 22.09 16.06
CA SER A 40 23.49 22.03 17.52
C SER A 40 23.15 20.63 18.04
N TYR A 41 22.64 19.74 17.19
CA TYR A 41 22.14 18.43 17.62
C TYR A 41 22.79 17.27 16.88
N ALA A 42 22.61 17.18 15.55
CA ALA A 42 23.07 16.01 14.81
C ALA A 42 24.59 15.90 14.75
N ARG A 43 25.29 17.03 14.56
CA ARG A 43 26.76 17.08 14.60
C ARG A 43 27.29 16.66 15.96
N ALA A 44 26.64 17.05 17.06
CA ALA A 44 27.04 16.66 18.40
C ALA A 44 26.85 15.15 18.64
N PHE A 45 25.75 14.57 18.16
CA PHE A 45 25.52 13.13 18.21
C PHE A 45 26.59 12.37 17.43
N LEU A 46 26.87 12.76 16.18
CA LEU A 46 27.91 12.15 15.35
C LEU A 46 29.30 12.26 15.98
N ALA A 47 29.63 13.42 16.57
CA ALA A 47 30.91 13.63 17.23
C ALA A 47 31.08 12.74 18.48
N THR A 48 30.00 12.50 19.21
CA THR A 48 30.02 11.74 20.47
C THR A 48 30.02 10.23 20.21
N HIS A 49 29.18 9.76 19.29
CA HIS A 49 28.86 8.34 19.13
C HIS A 49 29.50 7.73 17.87
N CYS A 50 29.95 8.52 16.89
CA CYS A 50 30.38 7.98 15.60
C CYS A 50 31.81 8.34 15.20
N ALA A 51 32.32 9.51 15.59
CA ALA A 51 33.56 10.07 15.07
C ALA A 51 34.83 9.29 15.43
N ASP A 52 34.81 8.52 16.51
CA ASP A 52 35.96 7.70 16.93
C ASP A 52 36.30 6.60 15.90
N CYS A 53 35.29 5.99 15.29
CA CYS A 53 35.47 4.96 14.24
C CYS A 53 35.29 5.52 12.82
N HIS A 54 34.48 6.56 12.64
CA HIS A 54 34.13 7.12 11.33
C HIS A 54 34.68 8.55 11.13
N GLY A 55 35.85 8.84 11.70
CA GLY A 55 36.52 10.13 11.59
C GLY A 55 37.18 10.39 10.22
N GLU A 56 38.04 11.40 10.14
CA GLU A 56 38.75 11.77 8.90
C GLU A 56 39.85 10.75 8.54
N THR A 57 40.52 10.18 9.55
CA THR A 57 41.69 9.32 9.37
C THR A 57 41.30 7.86 9.58
N ASP A 58 41.54 7.02 8.56
CA ASP A 58 41.33 5.55 8.56
C ASP A 58 39.92 5.11 9.03
N PRO A 59 38.83 5.62 8.41
CA PRO A 59 37.49 5.33 8.85
C PRO A 59 37.09 3.87 8.64
N GLU A 60 36.46 3.27 9.65
CA GLU A 60 35.90 1.94 9.57
C GLU A 60 34.80 1.84 8.49
N GLY A 61 34.68 0.66 7.89
CA GLY A 61 33.72 0.42 6.81
C GLY A 61 33.96 1.28 5.56
N ASN A 62 35.11 1.95 5.45
CA ASN A 62 35.42 2.91 4.38
C ASN A 62 34.39 4.04 4.27
N LEU A 63 33.82 4.46 5.41
CA LEU A 63 32.83 5.53 5.50
C LEU A 63 33.28 6.58 6.52
N SER A 64 33.71 7.74 6.04
CA SER A 64 33.95 8.90 6.91
C SER A 64 32.66 9.71 7.07
N LEU A 65 32.36 10.10 8.30
CA LEU A 65 31.26 11.01 8.65
C LEU A 65 31.76 12.41 9.01
N HIS A 66 33.07 12.68 8.89
CA HIS A 66 33.68 13.96 9.27
C HIS A 66 33.08 15.16 8.51
N ASP A 67 32.92 15.01 7.19
CA ASP A 67 32.37 16.04 6.31
C ASP A 67 30.85 15.88 6.06
N LEU A 68 30.18 14.98 6.80
CA LEU A 68 28.75 14.72 6.60
C LEU A 68 27.93 15.89 7.14
N GLY A 69 27.52 16.81 6.26
CA GLY A 69 26.67 17.95 6.59
C GLY A 69 25.18 17.65 6.78
N PRO A 70 24.33 18.70 6.85
CA PRO A 70 22.88 18.57 6.88
C PRO A 70 22.35 17.70 5.75
N ILE A 71 21.20 17.04 5.96
CA ILE A 71 20.62 16.13 4.96
C ILE A 71 20.23 16.90 3.69
N ASP A 72 20.71 16.42 2.55
CA ASP A 72 20.37 16.87 1.20
C ASP A 72 20.27 15.68 0.24
N GLU A 73 20.02 15.94 -1.05
CA GLU A 73 19.89 14.88 -2.07
C GLU A 73 21.18 14.12 -2.34
N VAL A 74 22.34 14.77 -2.18
CA VAL A 74 23.65 14.17 -2.47
C VAL A 74 24.03 13.20 -1.37
N ASN A 75 23.73 13.53 -0.11
CA ASN A 75 24.11 12.73 1.05
C ASN A 75 22.97 11.87 1.66
N ALA A 76 21.74 11.94 1.11
CA ALA A 76 20.58 11.19 1.61
C ALA A 76 20.82 9.69 1.75
N SER A 77 21.60 9.08 0.83
CA SER A 77 21.92 7.64 0.89
C SER A 77 22.81 7.28 2.09
N ILE A 78 23.73 8.18 2.48
CA ILE A 78 24.57 8.02 3.67
C ILE A 78 23.71 8.15 4.92
N TRP A 79 22.89 9.21 5.01
CA TRP A 79 21.98 9.42 6.14
C TRP A 79 20.96 8.28 6.31
N ARG A 80 20.44 7.72 5.22
CA ARG A 80 19.60 6.52 5.25
C ARG A 80 20.33 5.31 5.86
N SER A 81 21.63 5.17 5.57
CA SER A 81 22.45 4.11 6.14
C SER A 81 22.70 4.35 7.63
N VAL A 82 23.04 5.58 8.03
CA VAL A 82 23.19 5.98 9.44
C VAL A 82 21.90 5.71 10.21
N TRP A 83 20.75 6.15 9.70
CA TRP A 83 19.44 5.88 10.31
C TRP A 83 19.21 4.39 10.52
N ALA A 84 19.49 3.55 9.52
CA ALA A 84 19.29 2.11 9.64
C ALA A 84 20.18 1.50 10.74
N GLN A 85 21.47 1.86 10.78
CA GLN A 85 22.43 1.33 11.75
C GLN A 85 22.11 1.77 13.18
N VAL A 86 21.77 3.06 13.37
CA VAL A 86 21.42 3.60 14.68
C VAL A 86 20.11 3.02 15.19
N THR A 87 19.08 2.94 14.33
CA THR A 87 17.78 2.41 14.75
C THR A 87 17.86 0.93 15.14
N LEU A 88 18.68 0.15 14.41
CA LEU A 88 18.92 -1.26 14.71
C LEU A 88 19.85 -1.52 15.91
N GLN A 89 20.42 -0.48 16.51
CA GLN A 89 21.44 -0.59 17.56
C GLN A 89 22.69 -1.37 17.10
N GLU A 90 23.00 -1.33 15.80
CA GLU A 90 24.22 -1.93 15.24
C GLU A 90 25.38 -0.93 15.28
N MET A 91 25.08 0.37 15.29
CA MET A 91 26.04 1.45 15.52
C MET A 91 25.59 2.36 16.68
N PRO A 92 26.51 2.73 17.60
CA PRO A 92 27.92 2.30 17.69
C PRO A 92 28.07 0.77 17.87
N PRO A 93 29.25 0.16 17.69
CA PRO A 93 29.42 -1.27 17.92
C PRO A 93 29.25 -1.62 19.41
N ARG A 94 29.01 -2.90 19.72
CA ARG A 94 28.67 -3.36 21.09
C ARG A 94 29.76 -3.09 22.14
N ASP A 95 31.00 -2.93 21.70
CA ASP A 95 32.17 -2.62 22.53
C ASP A 95 32.43 -1.11 22.69
N ALA A 96 31.68 -0.26 21.98
CA ALA A 96 31.65 1.18 22.17
C ALA A 96 30.48 1.62 23.09
N GLU A 97 30.56 2.85 23.59
CA GLU A 97 29.49 3.45 24.37
C GLU A 97 28.24 3.63 23.51
N GLN A 98 27.11 3.07 23.97
CA GLN A 98 25.84 3.16 23.26
C GLN A 98 25.09 4.43 23.67
N PRO A 99 24.41 5.11 22.74
CA PRO A 99 23.52 6.20 23.09
C PRO A 99 22.36 5.70 23.96
N GLU A 100 21.93 6.55 24.88
CA GLU A 100 20.75 6.27 25.71
C GLU A 100 19.50 6.08 24.85
N ILE A 101 18.53 5.30 25.36
CA ILE A 101 17.35 4.89 24.58
C ILE A 101 16.64 6.09 23.95
N VAL A 102 16.34 7.12 24.74
CA VAL A 102 15.61 8.30 24.26
C VAL A 102 16.46 9.17 23.33
N GLU A 103 17.75 9.29 23.59
CA GLU A 103 18.67 10.04 22.73
C GLU A 103 18.73 9.40 21.33
N ARG A 104 18.89 8.07 21.29
CA ARG A 104 18.92 7.28 20.06
C ARG A 104 17.61 7.39 19.27
N LEU A 105 16.47 7.17 19.93
CA LEU A 105 15.16 7.25 19.27
C LEU A 105 14.89 8.65 18.71
N ARG A 106 15.21 9.70 19.47
CA ARG A 106 15.07 11.08 19.03
C ARG A 106 15.98 11.42 17.85
N PHE A 107 17.20 10.90 17.83
CA PHE A 107 18.12 11.07 16.69
C PHE A 107 17.62 10.32 15.45
N SER A 108 17.13 9.08 15.60
CA SER A 108 16.49 8.34 14.50
C SER A 108 15.30 9.10 13.91
N ASP A 109 14.39 9.61 14.76
CA ASP A 109 13.23 10.40 14.32
C ASP A 109 13.65 11.70 13.62
N TRP A 110 14.70 12.36 14.13
CA TRP A 110 15.26 13.54 13.49
C TRP A 110 15.77 13.23 12.07
N ILE A 111 16.52 12.13 11.88
CA ILE A 111 16.99 11.74 10.54
C ILE A 111 15.81 11.49 9.60
N VAL A 112 14.79 10.76 10.06
CA VAL A 112 13.58 10.47 9.26
C VAL A 112 12.93 11.78 8.82
N GLN A 113 12.67 12.71 9.73
CA GLN A 113 12.04 14.00 9.41
C GLN A 113 12.88 14.85 8.45
N GLN A 114 14.20 14.86 8.61
CA GLN A 114 15.09 15.58 7.70
C GLN A 114 15.13 14.93 6.31
N LEU A 115 15.12 13.59 6.21
CA LEU A 115 15.01 12.87 4.93
C LEU A 115 13.67 13.14 4.25
N GLU A 116 12.56 13.10 4.99
CA GLU A 116 11.24 13.45 4.45
C GLU A 116 11.20 14.88 3.91
N ASN A 117 11.78 15.83 4.63
CA ASN A 117 11.84 17.24 4.22
C ASN A 117 12.74 17.42 2.98
N ALA A 118 13.94 16.85 2.98
CA ALA A 118 14.90 16.99 1.88
C ALA A 118 14.43 16.30 0.58
N MET A 119 13.66 15.22 0.72
CA MET A 119 13.21 14.39 -0.42
C MET A 119 11.77 14.67 -0.85
N ARG A 120 11.04 15.58 -0.18
CA ARG A 120 9.61 15.86 -0.44
C ARG A 120 9.27 16.01 -1.93
N ASP A 121 10.05 16.80 -2.66
CA ASP A 121 9.84 17.08 -4.09
C ASP A 121 10.65 16.18 -5.03
N LYS A 122 11.30 15.14 -4.48
CA LYS A 122 12.27 14.26 -5.15
C LYS A 122 11.88 12.78 -5.05
N GLY A 123 10.56 12.51 -5.01
CA GLY A 123 10.02 11.17 -4.84
C GLY A 123 9.71 10.78 -3.40
N GLY A 124 9.99 11.66 -2.43
CA GLY A 124 9.70 11.45 -1.00
C GLY A 124 10.65 10.46 -0.33
N PHE A 125 10.46 10.28 0.98
CA PHE A 125 11.15 9.28 1.79
C PHE A 125 10.13 8.57 2.67
N TYR A 126 9.86 7.29 2.38
CA TYR A 126 8.81 6.52 3.05
C TYR A 126 9.32 5.20 3.65
N ASP A 127 10.63 4.97 3.65
CA ASP A 127 11.19 3.67 4.07
C ASP A 127 10.80 3.29 5.49
N HIS A 128 10.72 4.27 6.40
CA HIS A 128 10.34 4.06 7.80
C HIS A 128 8.88 3.58 7.96
N LEU A 129 8.05 3.70 6.91
CA LEU A 129 6.64 3.28 6.88
C LEU A 129 6.46 1.87 6.31
N ASP A 130 7.54 1.23 5.84
CA ASP A 130 7.53 -0.17 5.42
C ASP A 130 7.27 -1.06 6.64
N PRO A 131 6.31 -2.01 6.58
CA PRO A 131 5.99 -2.90 7.70
C PRO A 131 7.21 -3.64 8.27
N ASN A 132 8.21 -3.96 7.44
CA ASN A 132 9.44 -4.62 7.87
C ASN A 132 10.29 -3.73 8.80
N LYS A 133 10.13 -2.40 8.73
CA LYS A 133 10.78 -1.47 9.68
C LYS A 133 10.14 -1.48 11.06
N GLY A 134 8.96 -2.08 11.23
CA GLY A 134 8.45 -2.39 12.57
C GLY A 134 9.43 -3.25 13.38
N ASN A 135 10.23 -4.08 12.71
CA ASN A 135 11.27 -4.90 13.35
C ASN A 135 12.53 -4.10 13.75
N TYR A 136 12.61 -2.81 13.39
CA TYR A 136 13.70 -1.95 13.83
C TYR A 136 13.48 -1.41 15.25
N VAL A 137 12.24 -1.52 15.77
CA VAL A 137 11.95 -1.18 17.15
C VAL A 137 12.40 -2.34 18.05
N ASN A 138 13.22 -2.02 19.05
CA ASN A 138 13.66 -3.01 20.03
C ASN A 138 12.45 -3.66 20.73
N HIS A 139 12.44 -4.98 20.84
CA HIS A 139 11.34 -5.77 21.39
C HIS A 139 10.93 -5.33 22.80
N ASP A 140 11.89 -4.93 23.64
CA ASP A 140 11.63 -4.49 25.02
C ASP A 140 10.85 -3.16 25.06
N LEU A 141 10.99 -2.32 24.02
CA LEU A 141 10.19 -1.10 23.87
C LEU A 141 8.76 -1.37 23.39
N LEU A 142 8.49 -2.55 22.83
CA LEU A 142 7.15 -2.93 22.37
C LEU A 142 6.35 -3.68 23.43
N PHE A 143 7.01 -4.54 24.20
CA PHE A 143 6.36 -5.50 25.09
C PHE A 143 6.81 -5.41 26.55
N GLY A 144 7.81 -4.58 26.85
CA GLY A 144 8.33 -4.35 28.19
C GLY A 144 7.84 -3.05 28.84
N PRO A 145 8.26 -2.78 30.09
CA PRO A 145 8.05 -1.48 30.71
C PRO A 145 8.84 -0.41 29.95
N LEU A 146 8.18 0.68 29.58
CA LEU A 146 8.82 1.82 28.93
C LEU A 146 9.62 2.64 29.96
N PRO A 147 10.75 3.25 29.55
CA PRO A 147 11.41 4.30 30.34
C PRO A 147 10.44 5.44 30.68
N ASP A 148 10.59 6.04 31.85
CA ASP A 148 9.71 7.12 32.35
C ASP A 148 9.71 8.35 31.42
N GLU A 149 10.79 8.53 30.66
CA GLU A 149 10.97 9.60 29.69
C GLU A 149 10.19 9.37 28.38
N ILE A 150 9.68 8.16 28.13
CA ILE A 150 8.88 7.85 26.93
C ILE A 150 7.40 7.98 27.25
N GLN A 151 6.74 8.89 26.53
CA GLN A 151 5.30 9.08 26.62
C GLN A 151 4.65 8.67 25.30
N LEU A 152 3.78 7.67 25.36
CA LEU A 152 3.00 7.26 24.18
C LEU A 152 1.85 8.24 23.94
N GLN A 153 1.61 8.58 22.67
CA GLN A 153 0.33 9.15 22.28
C GLN A 153 -0.79 8.12 22.52
N PRO A 154 -2.03 8.56 22.84
CA PRO A 154 -3.16 7.67 22.91
C PRO A 154 -3.22 6.80 21.65
N THR A 155 -3.38 5.49 21.83
CA THR A 155 -3.44 4.55 20.70
C THR A 155 -4.63 4.89 19.83
N SER A 156 -4.39 5.60 18.74
CA SER A 156 -5.35 5.87 17.70
C SER A 156 -4.74 5.35 16.41
N SER A 157 -5.24 4.22 15.95
CA SER A 157 -5.16 3.93 14.53
C SER A 157 -6.28 4.74 13.87
N PRO A 158 -6.01 5.70 12.96
CA PRO A 158 -7.05 6.14 12.03
C PRO A 158 -7.63 4.87 11.38
N SER A 159 -8.90 4.88 10.99
CA SER A 159 -9.59 3.76 10.35
C SER A 159 -8.62 3.04 9.40
N ARG A 160 -8.10 1.89 9.82
CA ARG A 160 -7.15 1.14 8.99
C ARG A 160 -8.01 0.29 8.09
N ILE A 161 -7.90 0.53 6.79
CA ILE A 161 -8.33 -0.45 5.78
C ILE A 161 -7.71 -1.78 6.21
N TRP A 162 -8.54 -2.78 6.50
CA TRP A 162 -8.05 -4.11 6.84
C TRP A 162 -7.17 -4.59 5.69
N ARG A 163 -5.93 -4.96 6.01
CA ARG A 163 -4.90 -5.32 5.03
C ARG A 163 -5.26 -6.64 4.38
N ILE A 164 -5.94 -6.58 3.24
CA ILE A 164 -6.23 -7.76 2.45
C ILE A 164 -4.96 -8.13 1.70
N THR A 165 -4.53 -9.38 1.87
CA THR A 165 -3.35 -9.89 1.18
C THR A 165 -3.61 -9.92 -0.33
N PRO A 166 -2.57 -9.88 -1.18
CA PRO A 166 -2.75 -10.01 -2.63
C PRO A 166 -3.56 -11.27 -3.00
N GLN A 167 -3.41 -12.33 -2.21
CA GLN A 167 -4.03 -13.63 -2.33
C GLN A 167 -5.53 -13.54 -2.00
N GLU A 168 -5.89 -12.85 -0.93
CA GLU A 168 -7.30 -12.66 -0.59
C GLU A 168 -7.97 -11.71 -1.59
N HIS A 169 -7.29 -10.64 -2.01
CA HIS A 169 -7.80 -9.72 -3.01
C HIS A 169 -8.05 -10.43 -4.35
N ILE A 170 -7.08 -11.19 -4.85
CA ILE A 170 -7.24 -11.91 -6.12
C ILE A 170 -8.29 -13.02 -6.02
N THR A 171 -8.42 -13.68 -4.87
CA THR A 171 -9.46 -14.69 -4.65
C THR A 171 -10.84 -14.08 -4.79
N ARG A 172 -11.06 -12.88 -4.28
CA ARG A 172 -12.37 -12.23 -4.34
C ARG A 172 -12.69 -11.65 -5.71
N LEU A 173 -11.69 -11.09 -6.38
CA LEU A 173 -11.84 -10.76 -7.80
C LEU A 173 -12.14 -12.02 -8.61
N ASN A 174 -11.56 -13.16 -8.25
CA ASN A 174 -11.84 -14.44 -8.89
C ASN A 174 -13.31 -14.84 -8.67
N GLU A 175 -13.83 -14.70 -7.46
CA GLU A 175 -15.23 -14.97 -7.12
C GLU A 175 -16.25 -14.09 -7.86
N LEU A 176 -15.85 -12.94 -8.40
CA LEU A 176 -16.75 -12.15 -9.28
C LEU A 176 -17.05 -12.86 -10.61
N ILE A 177 -16.14 -13.73 -11.08
CA ILE A 177 -16.19 -14.30 -12.43
C ILE A 177 -16.05 -15.82 -12.48
N ASN A 178 -15.65 -16.46 -11.38
CA ASN A 178 -15.45 -17.89 -11.22
C ASN A 178 -16.12 -18.34 -9.91
N THR A 179 -16.56 -19.59 -9.84
CA THR A 179 -17.14 -20.16 -8.61
C THR A 179 -16.05 -20.92 -7.85
N GLU A 180 -15.79 -20.52 -6.61
CA GLU A 180 -14.93 -21.28 -5.70
C GLU A 180 -15.73 -22.40 -5.02
N PRO A 181 -15.17 -23.61 -4.86
CA PRO A 181 -15.84 -24.68 -4.15
C PRO A 181 -15.93 -24.36 -2.64
N GLU A 182 -17.06 -24.73 -2.04
CA GLU A 182 -17.20 -24.70 -0.58
C GLU A 182 -16.28 -25.74 0.08
N TYR A 183 -15.86 -25.45 1.31
CA TYR A 183 -15.04 -26.38 2.10
C TYR A 183 -15.75 -27.72 2.31
N ASP A 184 -15.15 -28.80 1.78
CA ASP A 184 -15.59 -30.17 1.99
C ASP A 184 -14.58 -30.92 2.88
N PRO A 185 -14.94 -31.25 4.14
CA PRO A 185 -14.05 -31.99 5.04
C PRO A 185 -13.69 -33.40 4.54
N LYS A 186 -14.44 -33.94 3.56
CA LYS A 186 -14.10 -35.23 2.91
C LYS A 186 -13.06 -35.08 1.80
N LYS A 187 -12.76 -33.84 1.38
CA LYS A 187 -11.77 -33.50 0.35
C LYS A 187 -10.88 -32.34 0.83
N PRO A 188 -10.13 -32.51 1.93
CA PRO A 188 -9.35 -31.42 2.53
C PRO A 188 -8.21 -30.89 1.65
N GLY A 189 -7.90 -31.54 0.53
CA GLY A 189 -6.90 -31.07 -0.45
C GLY A 189 -7.49 -30.26 -1.62
N LEU A 190 -8.80 -30.06 -1.67
CA LEU A 190 -9.41 -29.15 -2.65
C LEU A 190 -9.29 -27.73 -2.12
N ARG A 191 -8.63 -26.87 -2.90
CA ARG A 191 -8.49 -25.44 -2.59
C ARG A 191 -9.88 -24.81 -2.44
N THR A 192 -10.08 -24.05 -1.37
CA THR A 192 -11.29 -23.29 -1.05
C THR A 192 -10.96 -21.84 -0.71
N HIS A 193 -11.97 -20.98 -0.53
CA HIS A 193 -11.76 -19.60 -0.09
C HIS A 193 -10.94 -19.56 1.22
N GLY A 194 -9.94 -18.67 1.29
CA GLY A 194 -8.98 -18.60 2.38
C GLY A 194 -7.71 -19.46 2.23
N ASP A 195 -7.71 -20.44 1.33
CA ASP A 195 -6.49 -21.20 1.00
C ASP A 195 -5.54 -20.41 0.09
N GLU A 196 -4.24 -20.68 0.22
CA GLU A 196 -3.19 -20.10 -0.61
C GLU A 196 -3.49 -20.31 -2.11
N VAL A 197 -3.40 -19.23 -2.88
CA VAL A 197 -3.54 -19.27 -4.34
C VAL A 197 -2.17 -19.56 -4.95
N PRO A 198 -1.99 -20.71 -5.65
CA PRO A 198 -0.71 -21.05 -6.26
C PRO A 198 -0.33 -20.03 -7.33
N THR A 199 0.96 -19.67 -7.36
CA THR A 199 1.50 -18.85 -8.45
C THR A 199 1.60 -19.65 -9.76
N ASN A 200 1.57 -18.94 -10.88
CA ASN A 200 1.85 -19.55 -12.18
C ASN A 200 3.31 -20.05 -12.28
N HIS A 201 3.69 -20.65 -13.41
CA HIS A 201 5.05 -21.16 -13.63
C HIS A 201 6.14 -20.06 -13.59
N GLY A 202 5.76 -18.79 -13.75
CA GLY A 202 6.63 -17.63 -13.64
C GLY A 202 6.71 -17.03 -12.23
N GLY A 203 6.08 -17.66 -11.23
CA GLY A 203 6.02 -17.13 -9.85
C GLY A 203 5.04 -15.97 -9.68
N GLU A 204 4.17 -15.72 -10.65
CA GLU A 204 3.20 -14.63 -10.62
C GLU A 204 1.85 -15.10 -10.10
N LEU A 205 1.25 -14.30 -9.22
CA LEU A 205 -0.13 -14.47 -8.79
C LEU A 205 -1.08 -13.90 -9.87
N LYS A 206 -1.91 -14.75 -10.48
CA LYS A 206 -2.79 -14.40 -11.60
C LYS A 206 -4.22 -14.89 -11.40
N LEU A 207 -5.16 -14.08 -11.86
CA LEU A 207 -6.56 -14.43 -12.05
C LEU A 207 -6.76 -14.81 -13.52
N TYR A 208 -7.49 -15.90 -13.76
CA TYR A 208 -7.74 -16.43 -15.10
C TYR A 208 -9.22 -16.34 -15.46
N PHE A 209 -9.51 -15.99 -16.71
CA PHE A 209 -10.88 -15.81 -17.20
C PHE A 209 -11.36 -17.08 -17.90
N GLY A 210 -12.41 -17.71 -17.39
CA GLY A 210 -13.15 -18.77 -18.09
C GLY A 210 -12.39 -20.07 -18.34
N THR A 211 -11.37 -20.37 -17.53
CA THR A 211 -10.59 -21.61 -17.63
C THR A 211 -11.44 -22.85 -17.42
N ASP A 212 -12.42 -22.77 -16.54
CA ASP A 212 -13.43 -23.78 -16.24
C ASP A 212 -14.35 -24.11 -17.45
N ARG A 213 -14.33 -23.29 -18.50
CA ARG A 213 -15.12 -23.46 -19.71
C ARG A 213 -14.33 -23.89 -20.93
N ILE A 214 -13.00 -23.93 -20.87
CA ILE A 214 -12.21 -24.31 -22.06
C ILE A 214 -12.35 -25.82 -22.28
N ILE A 215 -12.87 -26.21 -23.44
CA ILE A 215 -13.11 -27.61 -23.81
C ILE A 215 -12.16 -28.11 -24.91
N GLN A 216 -11.49 -27.21 -25.63
CA GLN A 216 -10.49 -27.55 -26.63
C GLN A 216 -9.49 -26.39 -26.79
N TRP A 217 -8.22 -26.73 -27.07
CA TRP A 217 -7.21 -25.76 -27.49
C TRP A 217 -6.25 -26.33 -28.55
N GLN A 218 -5.52 -25.46 -29.24
CA GLN A 218 -4.43 -25.84 -30.16
C GLN A 218 -3.05 -25.52 -29.56
N GLY A 219 -2.19 -26.54 -29.47
CA GLY A 219 -0.80 -26.40 -29.01
C GLY A 219 -0.51 -27.09 -27.68
N GLY A 220 0.74 -27.01 -27.23
CA GLY A 220 1.17 -27.56 -25.93
C GLY A 220 0.83 -26.64 -24.75
N THR A 221 1.25 -27.02 -23.55
CA THR A 221 0.93 -26.31 -22.30
C THR A 221 1.35 -24.83 -22.30
N VAL A 222 2.50 -24.51 -22.91
CA VAL A 222 2.96 -23.11 -23.03
C VAL A 222 2.03 -22.29 -23.92
N ALA A 223 1.61 -22.85 -25.07
CA ALA A 223 0.67 -22.18 -25.97
C ALA A 223 -0.70 -21.99 -25.30
N TYR A 224 -1.17 -22.98 -24.54
CA TYR A 224 -2.38 -22.85 -23.73
C TYR A 224 -2.25 -21.70 -22.71
N ALA A 225 -1.18 -21.70 -21.90
CA ALA A 225 -0.97 -20.68 -20.88
C ALA A 225 -0.87 -19.26 -21.45
N THR A 226 -0.31 -19.10 -22.66
CA THR A 226 -0.27 -17.80 -23.37
C THR A 226 -1.63 -17.39 -23.93
N ALA A 227 -2.45 -18.35 -24.38
CA ALA A 227 -3.74 -18.08 -25.00
C ALA A 227 -4.83 -17.70 -23.99
N VAL A 228 -4.76 -18.23 -22.77
CA VAL A 228 -5.76 -17.97 -21.73
C VAL A 228 -5.64 -16.53 -21.22
N LYS A 229 -6.74 -15.77 -21.29
CA LYS A 229 -6.77 -14.43 -20.71
C LYS A 229 -6.58 -14.50 -19.21
N SER A 230 -5.64 -13.72 -18.72
CA SER A 230 -5.35 -13.57 -17.29
C SER A 230 -4.99 -12.13 -16.97
N VAL A 231 -5.17 -11.75 -15.71
CA VAL A 231 -4.68 -10.49 -15.17
C VAL A 231 -3.77 -10.79 -13.97
N PRO A 232 -2.61 -10.14 -13.87
CA PRO A 232 -1.79 -10.24 -12.67
C PRO A 232 -2.43 -9.48 -11.51
N SER A 233 -2.00 -9.80 -10.30
CA SER A 233 -2.13 -8.86 -9.18
C SER A 233 -1.48 -7.51 -9.57
N ILE A 234 -2.19 -6.40 -9.36
CA ILE A 234 -1.65 -5.04 -9.57
C ILE A 234 -0.65 -4.77 -8.43
N LEU A 235 0.53 -4.19 -8.67
CA LEU A 235 1.58 -4.08 -7.65
C LEU A 235 2.04 -2.63 -7.52
N SER A 236 2.27 -2.17 -6.28
CA SER A 236 2.82 -0.85 -6.00
C SER A 236 4.07 -0.89 -5.11
N SER A 237 5.15 -1.61 -5.46
CA SER A 237 6.51 -1.15 -5.08
C SER A 237 7.68 -1.84 -5.82
N PRO A 238 8.88 -1.24 -5.80
CA PRO A 238 10.06 -1.61 -6.60
C PRO A 238 10.83 -2.87 -6.18
N ARG A 239 10.36 -3.65 -5.20
CA ARG A 239 11.05 -4.90 -4.80
C ARG A 239 10.04 -5.99 -4.45
N SER A 240 9.99 -7.00 -5.30
CA SER A 240 9.63 -8.38 -4.98
C SER A 240 8.34 -8.62 -4.16
N HIS A 241 7.24 -8.83 -4.92
CA HIS A 241 6.02 -9.62 -4.65
C HIS A 241 4.87 -8.97 -3.85
N GLY A 242 3.76 -8.67 -4.54
CA GLY A 242 2.41 -8.56 -3.96
C GLY A 242 1.80 -7.15 -3.86
N LEU A 243 0.46 -7.08 -3.91
CA LEU A 243 -0.35 -6.02 -3.28
C LEU A 243 -0.05 -5.97 -1.78
N GLU A 244 1.04 -5.33 -1.38
CA GLU A 244 1.24 -5.03 0.03
C GLU A 244 0.42 -3.77 0.39
N SER A 245 -0.23 -3.82 1.54
CA SER A 245 -0.89 -2.65 2.12
C SER A 245 0.17 -1.67 2.61
N TYR A 246 0.37 -0.58 1.86
CA TYR A 246 1.28 0.48 2.25
C TYR A 246 0.53 1.49 3.10
N ALA A 247 0.83 1.52 4.40
CA ALA A 247 0.23 2.46 5.36
C ALA A 247 0.45 3.95 5.00
N HIS A 248 1.32 4.23 4.03
CA HIS A 248 1.66 5.58 3.58
C HIS A 248 1.12 5.94 2.19
N PHE A 249 0.82 4.95 1.33
CA PHE A 249 0.14 5.21 0.08
C PHE A 249 -1.34 5.31 0.36
N SER A 250 -1.77 6.53 0.68
CA SER A 250 -3.19 6.79 0.68
C SER A 250 -3.70 6.83 -0.78
N THR A 251 -2.91 7.23 -1.79
CA THR A 251 -3.32 7.33 -3.21
C THR A 251 -2.58 6.36 -4.14
N VAL A 252 -3.25 5.87 -5.19
CA VAL A 252 -2.60 5.25 -6.37
C VAL A 252 -2.09 6.34 -7.33
N ASN A 253 -0.98 6.09 -8.02
CA ASN A 253 -0.52 6.99 -9.07
C ASN A 253 -1.32 6.82 -10.37
N SER A 254 -1.16 7.73 -11.32
CA SER A 254 -1.95 7.74 -12.57
C SER A 254 -1.78 6.46 -13.42
N ALA A 255 -0.59 5.84 -13.41
CA ALA A 255 -0.34 4.61 -14.16
C ALA A 255 -1.05 3.40 -13.52
N GLU A 256 -1.03 3.32 -12.20
CA GLU A 256 -1.72 2.29 -11.42
C GLU A 256 -3.24 2.42 -11.56
N ALA A 257 -3.78 3.63 -11.43
CA ALA A 257 -5.21 3.88 -11.63
C ALA A 257 -5.67 3.39 -13.01
N THR A 258 -4.86 3.65 -14.04
CA THR A 258 -5.13 3.18 -15.41
C THR A 258 -5.12 1.65 -15.50
N GLN A 259 -4.20 0.97 -14.83
CA GLN A 259 -4.16 -0.50 -14.78
C GLN A 259 -5.37 -1.08 -14.04
N ILE A 260 -5.74 -0.49 -12.90
CA ILE A 260 -6.92 -0.89 -12.13
C ILE A 260 -8.18 -0.74 -12.99
N MET A 261 -8.37 0.41 -13.63
CA MET A 261 -9.51 0.66 -14.51
C MET A 261 -9.55 -0.32 -15.69
N SER A 262 -8.39 -0.66 -16.26
CA SER A 262 -8.31 -1.64 -17.35
C SER A 262 -8.76 -3.03 -16.91
N ILE A 263 -8.31 -3.48 -15.74
CA ILE A 263 -8.68 -4.79 -15.17
C ILE A 263 -10.14 -4.81 -14.73
N ALA A 264 -10.63 -3.73 -14.12
CA ALA A 264 -12.03 -3.57 -13.75
C ALA A 264 -12.96 -3.68 -14.97
N ASN A 265 -12.61 -3.01 -16.06
CA ASN A 265 -13.34 -3.11 -17.33
C ASN A 265 -13.40 -4.56 -17.85
N ASP A 266 -12.28 -5.28 -17.79
CA ASP A 266 -12.23 -6.69 -18.18
C ASP A 266 -13.12 -7.59 -17.29
N LEU A 267 -13.06 -7.40 -15.97
CA LEU A 267 -13.88 -8.14 -15.01
C LEU A 267 -15.37 -7.86 -15.20
N ILE A 268 -15.77 -6.59 -15.26
CA ILE A 268 -17.18 -6.20 -15.43
C ILE A 268 -17.75 -6.73 -16.75
N ARG A 269 -16.97 -6.67 -17.84
CA ARG A 269 -17.41 -7.26 -19.12
C ARG A 269 -17.53 -8.77 -19.04
N TYR A 270 -16.66 -9.46 -18.31
CA TYR A 270 -16.78 -10.90 -18.13
C TYR A 270 -17.95 -11.28 -17.20
N MET A 271 -18.22 -10.51 -16.14
CA MET A 271 -19.43 -10.67 -15.32
C MET A 271 -20.69 -10.58 -16.20
N ALA A 272 -20.75 -9.54 -17.05
CA ALA A 272 -21.86 -9.28 -17.96
C ALA A 272 -22.02 -10.34 -19.05
N TYR A 273 -20.95 -10.67 -19.77
CA TYR A 273 -21.04 -11.41 -21.04
C TYR A 273 -20.33 -12.77 -21.01
N GLY A 274 -19.49 -13.03 -20.01
CA GLY A 274 -18.71 -14.26 -19.91
C GLY A 274 -17.71 -14.40 -21.05
N PRO A 275 -17.55 -15.61 -21.64
CA PRO A 275 -16.62 -15.83 -22.74
C PRO A 275 -16.84 -14.91 -23.94
N LEU A 276 -18.06 -14.40 -24.17
CA LEU A 276 -18.32 -13.42 -25.25
C LEU A 276 -17.52 -12.12 -25.09
N SER A 277 -17.04 -11.81 -23.88
CA SER A 277 -16.17 -10.65 -23.64
C SER A 277 -14.70 -10.90 -23.98
N ILE A 278 -14.29 -12.15 -24.21
CA ILE A 278 -12.87 -12.55 -24.40
C ILE A 278 -12.65 -13.43 -25.63
N ALA A 279 -13.71 -13.86 -26.31
CA ALA A 279 -13.67 -14.77 -27.43
C ALA A 279 -14.75 -14.43 -28.46
N ASN A 280 -14.51 -14.80 -29.71
CA ASN A 280 -15.51 -14.63 -30.77
C ASN A 280 -16.70 -15.55 -30.53
N PRO A 281 -17.93 -15.17 -30.95
CA PRO A 281 -19.13 -16.00 -30.77
C PRO A 281 -18.99 -17.43 -31.30
N GLU A 282 -18.26 -17.61 -32.41
CA GLU A 282 -18.00 -18.91 -33.05
C GLU A 282 -17.15 -19.86 -32.18
N GLN A 283 -16.36 -19.33 -31.25
CA GLN A 283 -15.55 -20.11 -30.31
C GLN A 283 -16.35 -20.66 -29.13
N ILE A 284 -17.63 -20.26 -28.99
CA ILE A 284 -18.47 -20.62 -27.85
C ILE A 284 -19.47 -21.67 -28.32
N THR A 285 -19.12 -22.94 -28.13
CA THR A 285 -19.84 -24.10 -28.66
C THR A 285 -19.59 -25.31 -27.76
N ASP A 286 -20.55 -26.22 -27.69
CA ASP A 286 -20.36 -27.53 -27.04
C ASP A 286 -19.97 -28.64 -28.03
N ASP A 287 -19.92 -28.33 -29.34
CA ASP A 287 -19.31 -29.16 -30.37
C ASP A 287 -17.94 -28.57 -30.76
N PRO A 288 -16.82 -29.09 -30.22
CA PRO A 288 -15.49 -28.54 -30.50
C PRO A 288 -15.09 -28.59 -31.99
N LYS A 289 -15.77 -29.41 -32.80
CA LYS A 289 -15.51 -29.52 -34.24
C LYS A 289 -16.17 -28.42 -35.05
N SER A 290 -17.14 -27.69 -34.49
CA SER A 290 -17.86 -26.63 -35.19
C SER A 290 -16.98 -25.40 -35.42
N TYR A 291 -16.03 -25.14 -34.53
CA TYR A 291 -15.04 -24.07 -34.69
C TYR A 291 -13.77 -24.60 -35.36
N LYS A 292 -13.44 -24.06 -36.54
CA LYS A 292 -12.24 -24.45 -37.29
C LYS A 292 -11.10 -23.48 -37.02
N MET A 293 -10.07 -23.98 -36.33
CA MET A 293 -8.81 -23.28 -36.12
C MET A 293 -7.99 -23.33 -37.41
N VAL A 294 -8.00 -22.23 -38.18
CA VAL A 294 -7.31 -22.14 -39.48
C VAL A 294 -5.89 -21.59 -39.28
N GLY A 295 -4.90 -22.35 -39.74
CA GLY A 295 -3.49 -21.96 -39.67
C GLY A 295 -2.83 -22.30 -38.33
N ASP A 296 -1.65 -21.73 -38.11
CA ASP A 296 -0.92 -21.82 -36.85
C ASP A 296 -1.30 -20.66 -35.95
N ILE A 297 -2.24 -20.91 -35.03
CA ILE A 297 -2.74 -19.92 -34.08
C ILE A 297 -2.37 -20.26 -32.63
N ARG A 298 -1.40 -21.16 -32.44
CA ARG A 298 -0.93 -21.59 -31.11
C ARG A 298 -0.53 -20.37 -30.28
N GLY A 299 -1.07 -20.25 -29.07
CA GLY A 299 -0.78 -19.12 -28.17
C GLY A 299 -1.69 -17.91 -28.36
N LEU A 300 -2.55 -17.88 -29.39
CA LEU A 300 -3.52 -16.82 -29.59
C LEU A 300 -4.84 -17.13 -28.87
N PRO A 301 -5.62 -16.14 -28.41
CA PRO A 301 -6.95 -16.37 -27.84
C PRO A 301 -7.91 -17.12 -28.76
N THR A 302 -7.72 -17.01 -30.09
CA THR A 302 -8.46 -17.75 -31.11
C THR A 302 -8.16 -19.25 -31.12
N SER A 303 -7.13 -19.70 -30.40
CA SER A 303 -6.80 -21.13 -30.26
C SER A 303 -7.61 -21.84 -29.18
N LEU A 304 -8.58 -21.19 -28.55
CA LEU A 304 -9.41 -21.75 -27.48
C LEU A 304 -10.86 -21.93 -27.92
N VAL A 305 -11.51 -22.99 -27.45
CA VAL A 305 -12.96 -23.21 -27.58
C VAL A 305 -13.56 -23.28 -26.19
N TYR A 306 -14.64 -22.54 -25.97
CA TYR A 306 -15.34 -22.46 -24.69
C TYR A 306 -16.70 -23.16 -24.79
N SER A 307 -17.06 -23.96 -23.78
CA SER A 307 -18.40 -24.52 -23.62
C SER A 307 -19.45 -23.41 -23.49
N THR A 308 -20.70 -23.67 -23.89
CA THR A 308 -21.82 -22.73 -23.73
C THR A 308 -22.32 -22.62 -22.28
N LYS A 309 -21.96 -23.59 -21.42
CA LYS A 309 -22.41 -23.68 -20.02
C LYS A 309 -22.07 -22.43 -19.21
N VAL A 310 -23.04 -21.93 -18.45
CA VAL A 310 -22.82 -20.85 -17.49
C VAL A 310 -22.43 -21.43 -16.15
N VAL A 311 -21.18 -21.21 -15.74
CA VAL A 311 -20.56 -21.69 -14.49
C VAL A 311 -20.04 -20.56 -13.60
N ARG A 312 -20.00 -19.33 -14.15
CA ARG A 312 -19.72 -18.11 -13.38
C ARG A 312 -20.93 -17.70 -12.54
N PRO A 313 -20.73 -16.93 -11.45
CA PRO A 313 -21.82 -16.30 -10.73
C PRO A 313 -22.62 -15.33 -11.62
N LEU A 314 -23.95 -15.38 -11.51
CA LEU A 314 -24.83 -14.38 -12.14
C LEU A 314 -25.10 -13.28 -11.12
N THR A 315 -24.48 -12.13 -11.35
CA THR A 315 -24.49 -10.99 -10.43
C THR A 315 -25.46 -9.90 -10.88
N PRO A 316 -25.77 -8.89 -10.05
CA PRO A 316 -26.56 -7.73 -10.48
C PRO A 316 -25.98 -6.99 -11.71
N VAL A 317 -24.67 -7.08 -11.95
CA VAL A 317 -24.03 -6.57 -13.18
C VAL A 317 -24.54 -7.32 -14.42
N TYR A 318 -24.71 -8.64 -14.34
CA TYR A 318 -25.30 -9.43 -15.43
C TYR A 318 -26.75 -9.01 -15.70
N GLU A 319 -27.56 -8.86 -14.65
CA GLU A 319 -28.96 -8.45 -14.76
C GLU A 319 -29.09 -7.04 -15.37
N LEU A 320 -28.25 -6.11 -14.92
CA LEU A 320 -28.18 -4.76 -15.47
C LEU A 320 -27.92 -4.80 -16.98
N MET A 321 -26.94 -5.59 -17.43
CA MET A 321 -26.54 -5.62 -18.83
C MET A 321 -27.52 -6.39 -19.72
N LYS A 322 -28.08 -7.50 -19.23
CA LYS A 322 -29.00 -8.37 -19.97
C LYS A 322 -30.33 -7.69 -20.33
N GLU A 323 -30.95 -7.02 -19.36
CA GLU A 323 -32.32 -6.51 -19.49
C GLU A 323 -32.35 -5.17 -20.23
N GLU A 324 -33.33 -4.93 -21.11
CA GLU A 324 -33.44 -3.66 -21.81
C GLU A 324 -33.64 -2.46 -20.86
N GLY A 325 -33.12 -1.30 -21.26
CA GLY A 325 -33.18 -0.07 -20.47
C GLY A 325 -32.29 -0.06 -19.22
N VAL A 326 -32.39 1.02 -18.46
CA VAL A 326 -31.60 1.29 -17.25
C VAL A 326 -32.54 1.84 -16.19
N THR A 327 -32.83 1.05 -15.15
CA THR A 327 -33.61 1.50 -14.00
C THR A 327 -32.68 1.83 -12.83
N GLU A 328 -33.09 2.76 -11.99
CA GLU A 328 -32.28 3.17 -10.84
C GLU A 328 -32.04 2.00 -9.87
N GLU A 329 -33.04 1.14 -9.70
CA GLU A 329 -32.96 -0.04 -8.83
C GLU A 329 -31.88 -1.01 -9.29
N ARG A 330 -31.80 -1.28 -10.61
CA ARG A 330 -30.78 -2.17 -11.19
C ARG A 330 -29.39 -1.57 -11.12
N LEU A 331 -29.27 -0.26 -11.37
CA LEU A 331 -28.00 0.44 -11.23
C LEU A 331 -27.50 0.39 -9.79
N ARG A 332 -28.38 0.68 -8.82
CA ARG A 332 -28.04 0.65 -7.40
C ARG A 332 -27.66 -0.75 -6.95
N ALA A 333 -28.39 -1.78 -7.38
CA ALA A 333 -28.02 -3.16 -7.07
C ALA A 333 -26.62 -3.53 -7.61
N ALA A 334 -26.25 -3.09 -8.82
CA ALA A 334 -24.92 -3.31 -9.37
C ALA A 334 -23.83 -2.52 -8.64
N VAL A 335 -24.10 -1.26 -8.26
CA VAL A 335 -23.20 -0.41 -7.48
C VAL A 335 -22.96 -1.02 -6.11
N ASP A 336 -24.02 -1.30 -5.36
CA ASP A 336 -23.92 -1.77 -3.97
C ASP A 336 -23.26 -3.15 -3.91
N TYR A 337 -23.60 -4.05 -4.86
CA TYR A 337 -22.95 -5.36 -4.96
C TYR A 337 -21.45 -5.26 -5.22
N LEU A 338 -21.03 -4.43 -6.18
CA LEU A 338 -19.60 -4.26 -6.47
C LEU A 338 -18.88 -3.58 -5.32
N PHE A 339 -19.48 -2.55 -4.73
CA PHE A 339 -18.92 -1.87 -3.57
C PHE A 339 -18.68 -2.86 -2.42
N GLU A 340 -19.70 -3.63 -2.04
CA GLU A 340 -19.57 -4.61 -0.96
C GLU A 340 -18.56 -5.71 -1.28
N SER A 341 -18.52 -6.17 -2.53
CA SER A 341 -17.54 -7.17 -2.98
C SER A 341 -16.09 -6.68 -2.91
N LEU A 342 -15.87 -5.38 -3.10
CA LEU A 342 -14.54 -4.76 -3.18
C LEU A 342 -14.07 -4.18 -1.84
N THR A 343 -14.99 -3.72 -0.98
CA THR A 343 -14.69 -3.02 0.29
C THR A 343 -15.00 -3.84 1.54
N PHE A 344 -15.67 -4.99 1.42
CA PHE A 344 -16.03 -5.88 2.54
C PHE A 344 -17.06 -5.29 3.51
N ARG A 345 -17.77 -4.27 3.09
CA ARG A 345 -18.87 -3.68 3.83
C ARG A 345 -19.93 -3.16 2.88
N PRO A 346 -21.20 -3.09 3.32
CA PRO A 346 -22.19 -2.37 2.55
C PRO A 346 -21.79 -0.89 2.41
N PRO A 347 -22.10 -0.24 1.28
CA PRO A 347 -21.89 1.19 1.14
C PRO A 347 -22.79 1.97 2.10
N GLY A 348 -22.28 3.08 2.60
CA GLY A 348 -23.09 4.14 3.15
C GLY A 348 -23.99 4.75 2.07
N ARG A 349 -25.06 5.43 2.49
CA ARG A 349 -26.02 6.04 1.56
C ARG A 349 -25.34 7.03 0.61
N GLU A 350 -24.44 7.86 1.13
CA GLU A 350 -23.71 8.86 0.33
C GLU A 350 -22.79 8.22 -0.69
N GLU A 351 -22.09 7.13 -0.33
CA GLU A 351 -21.20 6.38 -1.24
C GLU A 351 -22.00 5.73 -2.36
N SER A 352 -23.10 5.05 -2.03
CA SER A 352 -24.02 4.45 -3.00
C SER A 352 -24.59 5.51 -3.95
N ASP A 353 -25.03 6.66 -3.42
CA ASP A 353 -25.57 7.77 -4.22
C ASP A 353 -24.51 8.41 -5.15
N GLN A 354 -23.27 8.55 -4.66
CA GLN A 354 -22.14 9.07 -5.43
C GLN A 354 -21.79 8.15 -6.61
N TYR A 355 -21.61 6.86 -6.36
CA TYR A 355 -21.30 5.91 -7.43
C TYR A 355 -22.46 5.73 -8.40
N LEU A 356 -23.69 5.75 -7.91
CA LEU A 356 -24.87 5.76 -8.77
C LEU A 356 -24.87 6.97 -9.72
N SER A 357 -24.51 8.16 -9.22
CA SER A 357 -24.40 9.36 -10.04
C SER A 357 -23.30 9.25 -11.10
N ILE A 358 -22.14 8.68 -10.75
CA ILE A 358 -21.04 8.43 -11.69
C ILE A 358 -21.52 7.49 -12.81
N VAL A 359 -22.17 6.37 -12.46
CA VAL A 359 -22.66 5.40 -13.43
C VAL A 359 -23.71 6.02 -14.35
N LYS A 360 -24.67 6.77 -13.81
CA LYS A 360 -25.69 7.48 -14.60
C LYS A 360 -25.06 8.45 -15.60
N SER A 361 -24.10 9.26 -15.16
CA SER A 361 -23.42 10.23 -16.04
C SER A 361 -22.61 9.54 -17.14
N SER A 362 -21.95 8.42 -16.82
CA SER A 362 -21.22 7.63 -17.82
C SER A 362 -22.17 7.02 -18.86
N ILE A 363 -23.32 6.49 -18.43
CA ILE A 363 -24.35 5.95 -19.33
C ILE A 363 -24.94 7.02 -20.24
N GLU A 364 -25.20 8.23 -19.72
CA GLU A 364 -25.69 9.35 -20.53
C GLU A 364 -24.72 9.70 -21.67
N LYS A 365 -23.42 9.60 -21.41
CA LYS A 365 -22.36 10.00 -22.37
C LYS A 365 -21.98 8.90 -23.36
N LEU A 366 -21.94 7.65 -22.90
CA LEU A 366 -21.36 6.53 -23.66
C LEU A 366 -22.39 5.46 -24.05
N GLY A 367 -23.65 5.65 -23.65
CA GLY A 367 -24.68 4.62 -23.77
C GLY A 367 -24.59 3.57 -22.67
N LYS A 368 -25.57 2.66 -22.65
CA LYS A 368 -25.75 1.70 -21.55
C LYS A 368 -24.52 0.83 -21.31
N GLU A 369 -24.02 0.16 -22.34
CA GLU A 369 -22.98 -0.86 -22.16
C GLU A 369 -21.65 -0.23 -21.72
N ASP A 370 -21.07 0.64 -22.56
CA ASP A 370 -19.76 1.25 -22.26
C ASP A 370 -19.83 2.21 -21.07
N GLY A 371 -20.95 2.92 -20.90
CA GLY A 371 -21.15 3.82 -19.78
C GLY A 371 -21.32 3.10 -18.44
N ALA A 372 -22.06 1.99 -18.40
CA ALA A 372 -22.18 1.19 -17.19
C ALA A 372 -20.84 0.55 -16.83
N VAL A 373 -20.10 0.01 -17.81
CA VAL A 373 -18.77 -0.57 -17.55
C VAL A 373 -17.80 0.48 -17.01
N LEU A 374 -17.72 1.65 -17.64
CA LEU A 374 -16.83 2.73 -17.18
C LEU A 374 -17.22 3.23 -15.79
N GLY A 375 -18.52 3.48 -15.58
CA GLY A 375 -19.04 4.00 -14.32
C GLY A 375 -18.80 3.04 -13.15
N LEU A 376 -19.08 1.74 -13.35
CA LEU A 376 -18.86 0.72 -12.32
C LEU A 376 -17.37 0.46 -12.09
N SER A 377 -16.52 0.62 -13.11
CA SER A 377 -15.06 0.50 -12.94
C SER A 377 -14.49 1.52 -11.96
N ALA A 378 -15.16 2.67 -11.76
CA ALA A 378 -14.72 3.67 -10.80
C ALA A 378 -14.74 3.16 -9.34
N ILE A 379 -15.59 2.18 -9.02
CA ILE A 379 -15.68 1.59 -7.67
C ILE A 379 -14.40 0.82 -7.32
N PHE A 380 -13.69 0.29 -8.32
CA PHE A 380 -12.39 -0.39 -8.11
C PHE A 380 -11.27 0.58 -7.67
N LEU A 381 -11.50 1.89 -7.79
CA LEU A 381 -10.61 2.93 -7.30
C LEU A 381 -11.07 3.49 -5.94
N ASP A 382 -12.13 2.94 -5.35
CA ASP A 382 -12.59 3.36 -4.03
C ASP A 382 -11.47 3.21 -3.00
N ARG A 383 -11.35 4.26 -2.19
CA ARG A 383 -10.38 4.35 -1.10
C ARG A 383 -11.25 4.45 0.14
N ASP A 384 -11.59 3.30 0.72
CA ASP A 384 -12.39 3.19 1.94
C ASP A 384 -12.10 4.30 2.97
#